data_AF-A0AAV8C681-F1
#
_entry.id   AF-A0AAV8C681-F1
#
_cell.length_a   1.000
_cell.length_b   1.000
_cell.length_c   1.000
_cell.angle_alpha   90.00
_cell.angle_beta   90.00
_cell.angle_gamma   90.00
#
_symmetry.space_group_name_H-M   'P 1'
#
loop_
_entity.id
_entity.type
_entity.pdbx_description
1 polymer ?
#
loop_
_entity_poly.entity_id
_entity_poly.type
_entity_poly.pdbx_seq_one_letter_code
_entity_poly.pdbx_strand_id
1 'polypeptide(L)'
;MNMFSIRNILLLIVFVAFLDHGACSAFNRSSFPAGFLFGVGSAAYQYEGAPTEDGKGPSIWDTFTHTPGKILDNSNGDVTEDFYHRYKEDIGNVKKMGMDSFRFSISWPRILPNGSLSGGINRKGVDHYNNVINEVIANGLKPFVTLFHWDLPQALEDKYLGFLSTLLVEDYVNYVDVCFKEFGDRVKHWVTFNEPIVFCSGGYASGTSAQGRCSPWEAGKCSAGDSATEPYICAHNLLLSHGAAVKLYKENIKEFKMA
;
A
#
# COMPACT_ATOMS: atom_id res chain seq x y z
N MET A 1 55.43 30.26 -43.58
CA MET A 1 54.57 29.45 -42.67
C MET A 1 54.26 28.14 -43.36
N ASN A 2 54.80 27.03 -42.84
CA ASN A 2 54.78 25.73 -43.52
C ASN A 2 53.38 25.12 -43.52
N MET A 3 52.86 24.87 -44.72
CA MET A 3 51.57 24.22 -45.00
C MET A 3 51.46 22.80 -44.39
N PHE A 4 52.60 22.18 -44.04
CA PHE A 4 52.69 20.93 -43.30
C PHE A 4 52.28 21.00 -41.82
N SER A 5 52.45 22.16 -41.16
CA SER A 5 52.11 22.34 -39.74
C SER A 5 50.60 22.42 -39.54
N ILE A 6 49.90 23.10 -40.46
CA ILE A 6 48.45 23.29 -40.42
C ILE A 6 47.71 21.98 -40.66
N ARG A 7 48.21 21.11 -41.56
CA ARG A 7 47.60 19.81 -41.87
C ARG A 7 47.61 18.84 -40.68
N ASN A 8 48.69 18.86 -39.89
CA ASN A 8 48.81 18.02 -38.70
C ASN A 8 47.95 18.54 -37.53
N ILE A 9 47.79 19.86 -37.41
CA ILE A 9 46.87 20.47 -36.43
C ILE A 9 45.40 20.18 -36.80
N LEU A 10 45.03 20.27 -38.07
CA LEU A 10 43.69 19.91 -38.54
C LEU A 10 43.36 18.43 -38.32
N LEU A 11 44.31 17.52 -38.59
CA LEU A 11 44.14 16.10 -38.32
C LEU A 11 43.97 15.80 -36.82
N LEU A 12 44.67 16.53 -35.94
CA LEU A 12 44.51 16.41 -34.48
C LEU A 12 43.14 16.92 -34.00
N ILE A 13 42.67 18.05 -34.54
CA ILE A 13 41.35 18.62 -34.21
C ILE A 13 40.22 17.69 -34.69
N VAL A 14 40.35 17.09 -35.87
CA VAL A 14 39.39 16.09 -36.37
C VAL A 14 39.42 14.84 -35.49
N PHE A 15 40.58 14.39 -35.02
CA PHE A 15 40.68 13.23 -34.12
C PHE A 15 40.04 13.48 -32.74
N VAL A 16 40.17 14.70 -32.20
CA VAL A 16 39.49 15.10 -30.95
C VAL A 16 37.98 15.27 -31.16
N ALA A 17 37.54 15.76 -32.32
CA ALA A 17 36.12 15.89 -32.67
C ALA A 17 35.39 14.54 -32.82
N PHE A 18 36.12 13.43 -33.07
CA PHE A 18 35.55 12.08 -33.08
C PHE A 18 35.53 11.39 -31.70
N LEU A 19 36.21 11.95 -30.69
CA LEU A 19 36.16 11.43 -29.31
C LEU A 19 34.97 11.98 -28.51
N ASP A 20 34.32 13.04 -29.00
CA ASP A 20 33.04 13.50 -28.47
C ASP A 20 31.89 12.71 -29.13
N HIS A 21 31.99 11.37 -29.06
CA HIS A 21 30.76 10.59 -29.01
C HIS A 21 30.11 11.02 -27.72
N GLY A 22 29.19 11.97 -27.81
CA GLY A 22 28.31 12.38 -26.74
C GLY A 22 27.67 11.13 -26.18
N ALA A 23 28.32 10.54 -25.18
CA ALA A 23 27.76 9.50 -24.38
C ALA A 23 26.60 10.21 -23.71
N CYS A 24 25.42 10.04 -24.29
CA CYS A 24 24.19 10.32 -23.59
C CYS A 24 24.31 9.48 -22.33
N SER A 25 24.73 10.09 -21.22
CA SER A 25 24.89 9.43 -19.95
C SER A 25 23.60 8.65 -19.74
N ALA A 26 23.67 7.31 -19.81
CA ALA A 26 22.48 6.50 -19.72
C ALA A 26 21.71 6.93 -18.46
N PHE A 27 20.42 7.21 -18.60
CA PHE A 27 19.61 7.70 -17.50
C PHE A 27 19.75 6.76 -16.31
N ASN A 28 20.19 7.30 -15.17
CA ASN A 28 20.53 6.49 -14.01
C ASN A 28 20.27 7.26 -12.72
N ARG A 29 20.42 6.56 -11.59
CA ARG A 29 20.13 7.05 -10.24
C ARG A 29 20.92 8.30 -9.84
N SER A 30 22.06 8.63 -10.47
CA SER A 30 22.78 9.89 -10.23
C SER A 30 22.08 11.12 -10.79
N SER A 31 21.05 10.95 -11.64
CA SER A 31 20.20 12.04 -12.13
C SER A 31 19.21 12.54 -11.07
N PHE A 32 19.10 11.87 -9.92
CA PHE A 32 18.22 12.24 -8.81
C PHE A 32 19.02 12.81 -7.63
N PRO A 33 18.39 13.58 -6.73
CA PRO A 33 19.05 14.08 -5.53
C PRO A 33 19.69 12.95 -4.72
N ALA A 34 20.82 13.25 -4.09
CA ALA A 34 21.46 12.30 -3.18
C ALA A 34 20.49 11.87 -2.07
N GLY A 35 20.39 10.57 -1.84
CA GLY A 35 19.45 10.00 -0.85
C GLY A 35 18.02 9.80 -1.35
N PHE A 36 17.72 10.06 -2.64
CA PHE A 36 16.46 9.66 -3.25
C PHE A 36 16.26 8.15 -3.11
N LEU A 37 15.07 7.73 -2.68
CA LEU A 37 14.74 6.32 -2.45
C LEU A 37 13.98 5.77 -3.66
N PHE A 38 14.53 4.72 -4.27
CA PHE A 38 13.80 3.90 -5.23
C PHE A 38 13.24 2.67 -4.52
N GLY A 39 11.99 2.33 -4.82
CA GLY A 39 11.33 1.20 -4.18
C GLY A 39 10.24 0.59 -5.04
N VAL A 40 9.73 -0.54 -4.57
CA VAL A 40 8.56 -1.22 -5.14
C VAL A 40 7.45 -1.32 -4.10
N GLY A 41 6.21 -1.51 -4.53
CA GLY A 41 5.05 -1.50 -3.66
C GLY A 41 4.14 -2.72 -3.85
N SER A 42 3.56 -3.17 -2.74
CA SER A 42 2.55 -4.23 -2.65
C SER A 42 1.36 -3.79 -1.78
N ALA A 43 0.33 -4.63 -1.73
CA ALA A 43 -0.83 -4.48 -0.86
C ALA A 43 -1.26 -5.85 -0.32
N ALA A 44 -1.74 -5.90 0.91
CA ALA A 44 -2.02 -7.12 1.65
C ALA A 44 -2.94 -8.07 0.89
N TYR A 45 -4.16 -7.63 0.52
CA TYR A 45 -5.11 -8.50 -0.19
C TYR A 45 -4.62 -8.96 -1.57
N GLN A 46 -3.71 -8.20 -2.20
CA GLN A 46 -3.20 -8.52 -3.54
C GLN A 46 -2.01 -9.47 -3.53
N TYR A 47 -1.34 -9.66 -2.39
CA TYR A 47 -0.07 -10.40 -2.30
C TYR A 47 -0.04 -11.48 -1.21
N GLU A 48 -0.73 -11.29 -0.07
CA GLU A 48 -0.56 -12.16 1.09
C GLU A 48 -1.15 -13.56 0.91
N GLY A 49 -2.39 -13.67 0.46
CA GLY A 49 -3.18 -14.89 0.60
C GLY A 49 -3.48 -15.24 2.07
N ALA A 50 -3.67 -16.52 2.34
CA ALA A 50 -3.92 -17.06 3.68
C ALA A 50 -5.10 -16.36 4.40
N PRO A 51 -6.31 -16.30 3.78
CA PRO A 51 -7.41 -15.45 4.21
C PRO A 51 -8.05 -15.90 5.54
N THR A 52 -7.90 -17.18 5.90
CA THR A 52 -8.48 -17.81 7.10
C THR A 52 -7.43 -18.36 8.06
N GLU A 53 -6.15 -18.17 7.77
CA GLU A 53 -5.07 -18.71 8.59
C GLU A 53 -4.79 -17.84 9.82
N ASP A 54 -4.32 -18.49 10.88
CA ASP A 54 -3.80 -17.81 12.08
C ASP A 54 -4.72 -16.73 12.66
N GLY A 55 -6.04 -16.96 12.56
CA GLY A 55 -7.07 -16.11 13.15
C GLY A 55 -7.38 -14.83 12.39
N LYS A 56 -6.95 -14.66 11.12
CA LYS A 56 -7.41 -13.56 10.27
C LYS A 56 -8.93 -13.61 10.09
N GLY A 57 -9.58 -12.44 10.18
CA GLY A 57 -10.99 -12.27 9.82
C GLY A 57 -11.20 -12.01 8.32
N PRO A 58 -12.45 -12.13 7.82
CA PRO A 58 -12.77 -11.75 6.45
C PRO A 58 -12.70 -10.22 6.26
N SER A 59 -12.19 -9.80 5.12
CA SER A 59 -12.29 -8.44 4.58
C SER A 59 -13.48 -8.30 3.64
N ILE A 60 -13.83 -7.07 3.28
CA ILE A 60 -14.81 -6.79 2.22
C ILE A 60 -14.42 -7.38 0.87
N TRP A 61 -13.12 -7.52 0.60
CA TRP A 61 -12.62 -8.12 -0.64
C TRP A 61 -12.76 -9.64 -0.64
N ASP A 62 -12.56 -10.29 0.51
CA ASP A 62 -12.84 -11.72 0.67
C ASP A 62 -14.32 -11.95 0.28
N THR A 63 -15.27 -11.22 0.85
CA THR A 63 -16.70 -11.34 0.50
C THR A 63 -17.01 -11.02 -0.96
N PHE A 64 -16.45 -9.93 -1.48
CA PHE A 64 -16.75 -9.45 -2.82
C PHE A 64 -16.28 -10.41 -3.91
N THR A 65 -15.06 -10.93 -3.80
CA THR A 65 -14.49 -11.86 -4.80
C THR A 65 -15.15 -13.23 -4.78
N HIS A 66 -15.67 -13.67 -3.63
CA HIS A 66 -16.46 -14.89 -3.50
C HIS A 66 -17.90 -14.75 -4.02
N THR A 67 -18.31 -13.56 -4.46
CA THR A 67 -19.60 -13.36 -5.11
C THR A 67 -19.47 -13.61 -6.63
N PRO A 68 -20.19 -14.59 -7.21
CA PRO A 68 -20.06 -14.93 -8.62
C PRO A 68 -20.26 -13.73 -9.56
N GLY A 69 -19.41 -13.61 -10.59
CA GLY A 69 -19.52 -12.57 -11.62
C GLY A 69 -19.05 -11.17 -11.20
N LYS A 70 -18.54 -10.99 -9.97
CA LYS A 70 -17.92 -9.73 -9.52
C LYS A 70 -16.50 -9.53 -10.03
N ILE A 71 -15.80 -10.63 -10.31
CA ILE A 71 -14.45 -10.63 -10.89
C ILE A 71 -14.54 -11.26 -12.28
N LEU A 72 -13.90 -10.63 -13.27
CA LEU A 72 -14.03 -10.97 -14.69
C LEU A 72 -13.72 -12.46 -14.98
N ASP A 73 -12.69 -13.00 -14.35
CA ASP A 73 -12.26 -14.39 -14.48
C ASP A 73 -12.66 -15.28 -13.29
N ASN A 74 -13.45 -14.74 -12.35
CA ASN A 74 -13.83 -15.37 -11.08
C ASN A 74 -12.65 -15.76 -10.18
N SER A 75 -11.47 -15.15 -10.35
CA SER A 75 -10.37 -15.28 -9.41
C SER A 75 -10.66 -14.56 -8.08
N ASN A 76 -9.87 -14.88 -7.05
CA ASN A 76 -9.96 -14.28 -5.72
C ASN A 76 -8.57 -14.08 -5.09
N GLY A 77 -8.56 -13.58 -3.84
CA GLY A 77 -7.35 -13.28 -3.08
C GLY A 77 -6.91 -14.39 -2.12
N ASP A 78 -7.38 -15.63 -2.28
CA ASP A 78 -7.16 -16.68 -1.25
C ASP A 78 -5.71 -17.13 -1.16
N VAL A 79 -4.99 -17.11 -2.28
CA VAL A 79 -3.56 -17.50 -2.33
C VAL A 79 -2.71 -16.34 -2.83
N THR A 80 -3.10 -15.69 -3.94
CA THR A 80 -2.31 -14.61 -4.59
C THR A 80 -0.86 -15.05 -4.86
N GLU A 81 0.13 -14.28 -4.42
CA GLU A 81 1.56 -14.61 -4.52
C GLU A 81 2.07 -15.43 -3.31
N ASP A 82 1.19 -15.74 -2.37
CA ASP A 82 1.47 -16.44 -1.12
C ASP A 82 2.53 -15.72 -0.26
N PHE A 83 2.54 -14.39 -0.30
CA PHE A 83 3.50 -13.56 0.44
C PHE A 83 3.42 -13.82 1.96
N TYR A 84 2.25 -14.22 2.47
CA TYR A 84 2.10 -14.57 3.89
C TYR A 84 3.14 -15.61 4.34
N HIS A 85 3.42 -16.61 3.50
CA HIS A 85 4.43 -17.63 3.75
C HIS A 85 5.79 -17.30 3.13
N ARG A 86 5.80 -16.61 1.98
CA ARG A 86 6.98 -16.45 1.11
C ARG A 86 7.70 -15.12 1.23
N TYR A 87 7.27 -14.23 2.12
CA TYR A 87 7.80 -12.87 2.25
C TYR A 87 9.34 -12.75 2.28
N LYS A 88 10.05 -13.73 2.86
CA LYS A 88 11.52 -13.75 2.89
C LYS A 88 12.14 -13.81 1.49
N GLU A 89 11.59 -14.64 0.62
CA GLU A 89 12.07 -14.77 -0.76
C GLU A 89 11.79 -13.48 -1.54
N ASP A 90 10.58 -12.95 -1.43
CA ASP A 90 10.14 -11.76 -2.15
C ASP A 90 10.93 -10.52 -1.73
N ILE A 91 11.14 -10.30 -0.43
CA ILE A 91 11.98 -9.21 0.08
C ILE A 91 13.44 -9.37 -0.38
N GLY A 92 13.96 -10.60 -0.39
CA GLY A 92 15.27 -10.90 -0.97
C GLY A 92 15.36 -10.51 -2.45
N ASN A 93 14.28 -10.67 -3.21
CA ASN A 93 14.22 -10.24 -4.61
C ASN A 93 14.17 -8.72 -4.75
N VAL A 94 13.43 -8.01 -3.90
CA VAL A 94 13.45 -6.53 -3.85
C VAL A 94 14.87 -6.01 -3.63
N LYS A 95 15.63 -6.65 -2.74
CA LYS A 95 17.04 -6.31 -2.52
C LYS A 95 17.91 -6.57 -3.74
N LYS A 96 17.76 -7.73 -4.40
CA LYS A 96 18.50 -8.06 -5.63
C LYS A 96 18.24 -7.09 -6.78
N MET A 97 17.04 -6.51 -6.84
CA MET A 97 16.70 -5.45 -7.82
C MET A 97 17.43 -4.12 -7.54
N GLY A 98 18.12 -3.98 -6.41
CA GLY A 98 18.86 -2.77 -6.04
C GLY A 98 17.98 -1.64 -5.50
N MET A 99 16.81 -1.98 -4.94
CA MET A 99 15.90 -1.00 -4.31
C MET A 99 16.41 -0.53 -2.94
N ASP A 100 15.98 0.66 -2.53
CA ASP A 100 16.29 1.29 -1.25
C ASP A 100 15.13 1.14 -0.23
N SER A 101 13.90 0.95 -0.71
CA SER A 101 12.71 0.80 0.12
C SER A 101 11.75 -0.27 -0.40
N PHE A 102 10.93 -0.77 0.52
CA PHE A 102 9.79 -1.64 0.19
C PHE A 102 8.53 -1.08 0.82
N ARG A 103 7.52 -0.84 -0.02
CA ARG A 103 6.19 -0.47 0.42
C ARG A 103 5.29 -1.71 0.49
N PHE A 104 4.58 -1.86 1.59
CA PHE A 104 3.52 -2.86 1.75
C PHE A 104 2.38 -2.26 2.58
N SER A 105 1.22 -2.93 2.62
CA SER A 105 0.14 -2.57 3.53
C SER A 105 -0.02 -3.61 4.64
N ILE A 106 -0.58 -3.17 5.77
CA ILE A 106 -1.00 -4.07 6.85
C ILE A 106 -2.47 -4.42 6.61
N SER A 107 -2.81 -5.70 6.76
CA SER A 107 -4.19 -6.15 6.69
C SER A 107 -4.92 -5.91 7.99
N TRP A 108 -5.88 -4.99 7.97
CA TRP A 108 -6.70 -4.66 9.14
C TRP A 108 -7.37 -5.92 9.73
N PRO A 109 -8.10 -6.76 8.96
CA PRO A 109 -8.73 -7.95 9.54
C PRO A 109 -7.74 -9.04 9.96
N ARG A 110 -6.45 -8.94 9.59
CA ARG A 110 -5.41 -9.81 10.16
C ARG A 110 -4.96 -9.33 11.54
N ILE A 111 -4.96 -8.02 11.80
CA ILE A 111 -4.63 -7.44 13.12
C ILE A 111 -5.83 -7.46 14.08
N LEU A 112 -7.00 -7.01 13.60
CA LEU A 112 -8.26 -6.98 14.35
C LEU A 112 -9.32 -7.78 13.55
N PRO A 113 -9.50 -9.08 13.82
CA PRO A 113 -10.39 -9.94 13.02
C PRO A 113 -11.84 -9.48 12.99
N ASN A 114 -12.34 -8.90 14.08
CA ASN A 114 -13.67 -8.31 14.17
C ASN A 114 -13.68 -6.80 13.86
N GLY A 115 -12.56 -6.27 13.39
CA GLY A 115 -12.32 -4.87 13.04
C GLY A 115 -12.13 -3.89 14.20
N SER A 116 -12.72 -4.15 15.37
CA SER A 116 -12.58 -3.31 16.55
C SER A 116 -11.74 -3.97 17.66
N LEU A 117 -11.22 -3.17 18.59
CA LEU A 117 -10.46 -3.65 19.76
C LEU A 117 -11.28 -4.57 20.68
N SER A 118 -12.60 -4.43 20.71
CA SER A 118 -13.47 -5.32 21.50
C SER A 118 -13.40 -6.78 21.06
N GLY A 119 -12.98 -7.04 19.82
CA GLY A 119 -12.73 -8.38 19.31
C GLY A 119 -11.38 -8.98 19.68
N GLY A 120 -10.50 -8.19 20.30
CA GLY A 120 -9.13 -8.56 20.61
C GLY A 120 -8.16 -8.35 19.44
N ILE A 121 -6.87 -8.24 19.79
CA ILE A 121 -5.77 -8.15 18.84
C ILE A 121 -5.31 -9.57 18.50
N ASN A 122 -5.27 -9.90 17.22
CA ASN A 122 -4.69 -11.16 16.75
C ASN A 122 -3.16 -11.08 16.80
N ARG A 123 -2.57 -11.74 17.81
CA ARG A 123 -1.12 -11.74 18.00
C ARG A 123 -0.36 -12.45 16.89
N LYS A 124 -0.93 -13.45 16.23
CA LYS A 124 -0.29 -14.09 15.07
C LYS A 124 -0.19 -13.15 13.87
N GLY A 125 -1.22 -12.33 13.65
CA GLY A 125 -1.18 -11.25 12.66
C GLY A 125 -0.10 -10.21 12.97
N VAL A 126 0.01 -9.80 14.24
CA VAL A 126 1.08 -8.90 14.69
C VAL A 126 2.47 -9.52 14.49
N ASP A 127 2.66 -10.79 14.85
CA ASP A 127 3.91 -11.52 14.68
C ASP A 127 4.30 -11.60 13.20
N HIS A 128 3.35 -11.84 12.30
CA HIS A 128 3.59 -11.84 10.86
C HIS A 128 4.18 -10.51 10.38
N TYR A 129 3.54 -9.37 10.67
CA TYR A 129 4.08 -8.07 10.23
C TYR A 129 5.38 -7.69 10.95
N ASN A 130 5.57 -8.08 12.21
CA ASN A 130 6.87 -7.95 12.88
C ASN A 130 7.96 -8.68 12.11
N ASN A 131 7.70 -9.91 11.66
CA ASN A 131 8.63 -10.70 10.88
C ASN A 131 8.90 -10.09 9.51
N VAL A 132 7.88 -9.60 8.80
CA VAL A 132 8.02 -8.89 7.52
C VAL A 132 8.87 -7.63 7.69
N ILE A 133 8.56 -6.78 8.68
CA ILE A 133 9.31 -5.55 8.96
C ILE A 133 10.78 -5.86 9.27
N ASN A 134 11.03 -6.85 10.13
CA ASN A 134 12.38 -7.27 10.49
C ASN A 134 13.15 -7.76 9.27
N GLU A 135 12.51 -8.52 8.37
CA GLU A 135 13.13 -9.02 7.15
C GLU A 135 13.46 -7.88 6.16
N VAL A 136 12.56 -6.91 6.00
CA VAL A 136 12.81 -5.70 5.19
C VAL A 136 14.06 -4.96 5.70
N ILE A 137 14.13 -4.73 7.02
CA ILE A 137 15.26 -4.03 7.65
C ILE A 137 16.55 -4.85 7.56
N ALA A 138 16.49 -6.18 7.77
CA ALA A 138 17.65 -7.06 7.66
C ALA A 138 18.26 -7.06 6.26
N ASN A 139 17.46 -6.83 5.21
CA ASN A 139 17.91 -6.67 3.83
C ASN A 139 18.38 -5.23 3.50
N GLY A 140 18.42 -4.33 4.49
CA GLY A 140 18.86 -2.95 4.34
C GLY A 140 17.86 -2.07 3.56
N LEU A 141 16.59 -2.49 3.52
CA LEU A 141 15.50 -1.74 2.89
C LEU A 141 14.77 -0.89 3.95
N LYS A 142 14.22 0.24 3.54
CA LYS A 142 13.33 1.06 4.38
C LYS A 142 11.88 0.61 4.25
N PRO A 143 11.18 0.25 5.34
CA PRO A 143 9.76 -0.07 5.28
C PRO A 143 8.92 1.20 5.10
N PHE A 144 8.05 1.20 4.09
CA PHE A 144 7.00 2.20 3.88
C PHE A 144 5.64 1.51 4.06
N VAL A 145 4.96 1.78 5.16
CA VAL A 145 3.77 1.01 5.52
C VAL A 145 2.49 1.79 5.23
N THR A 146 1.60 1.17 4.46
CA THR A 146 0.24 1.66 4.23
C THR A 146 -0.70 1.02 5.24
N LEU A 147 -1.39 1.83 6.05
CA LEU A 147 -2.27 1.36 7.12
C LEU A 147 -3.58 0.80 6.58
N PHE A 148 -4.13 1.40 5.51
CA PHE A 148 -5.33 0.90 4.85
C PHE A 148 -5.18 0.85 3.34
N HIS A 149 -5.35 -0.34 2.78
CA HIS A 149 -5.38 -0.57 1.34
C HIS A 149 -6.62 -1.37 0.96
N TRP A 150 -7.78 -0.77 1.26
CA TRP A 150 -9.12 -1.18 0.81
C TRP A 150 -9.65 -2.47 1.42
N ASP A 151 -8.92 -3.10 2.33
CA ASP A 151 -9.26 -4.38 2.94
C ASP A 151 -9.95 -4.21 4.30
N LEU A 152 -11.03 -3.41 4.31
CA LEU A 152 -11.85 -3.20 5.50
C LEU A 152 -12.34 -4.55 6.07
N PRO A 153 -12.29 -4.79 7.39
CA PRO A 153 -12.89 -5.98 8.00
C PRO A 153 -14.39 -6.05 7.69
N GLN A 154 -14.86 -7.20 7.18
CA GLN A 154 -16.27 -7.41 6.84
C GLN A 154 -17.18 -7.18 8.06
N ALA A 155 -16.69 -7.49 9.26
CA ALA A 155 -17.42 -7.26 10.50
C ALA A 155 -17.85 -5.78 10.70
N LEU A 156 -17.06 -4.80 10.25
CA LEU A 156 -17.42 -3.38 10.34
C LEU A 156 -18.39 -2.96 9.23
N GLU A 157 -18.24 -3.56 8.05
CA GLU A 157 -19.20 -3.41 6.95
C GLU A 157 -20.58 -3.92 7.37
N ASP A 158 -20.65 -5.12 7.96
CA ASP A 158 -21.91 -5.71 8.43
C ASP A 158 -22.54 -4.94 9.59
N LYS A 159 -21.70 -4.41 10.49
CA LYS A 159 -22.18 -3.73 11.71
C LYS A 159 -22.79 -2.37 11.43
N TYR A 160 -22.19 -1.58 10.54
CA TYR A 160 -22.63 -0.20 10.30
C TYR A 160 -22.30 0.36 8.91
N LEU A 161 -22.06 -0.50 7.91
CA LEU A 161 -21.71 -0.12 6.53
C LEU A 161 -20.37 0.61 6.39
N GLY A 162 -19.40 0.27 7.25
CA GLY A 162 -18.02 0.69 7.07
C GLY A 162 -17.86 2.21 6.90
N PHE A 163 -17.34 2.62 5.74
CA PHE A 163 -17.05 4.02 5.43
C PHE A 163 -18.30 4.90 5.25
N LEU A 164 -19.50 4.33 5.24
CA LEU A 164 -20.75 5.10 5.25
C LEU A 164 -21.16 5.57 6.65
N SER A 165 -20.45 5.13 7.70
CA SER A 165 -20.71 5.52 9.09
C SER A 165 -19.57 6.32 9.71
N THR A 166 -19.91 7.33 10.48
CA THR A 166 -18.94 8.10 11.28
C THR A 166 -18.31 7.28 12.41
N LEU A 167 -18.95 6.17 12.82
CA LEU A 167 -18.41 5.24 13.83
C LEU A 167 -17.08 4.62 13.38
N LEU A 168 -16.86 4.48 12.07
CA LEU A 168 -15.61 3.94 11.52
C LEU A 168 -14.38 4.74 11.97
N VAL A 169 -14.52 6.05 12.17
CA VAL A 169 -13.39 6.93 12.52
C VAL A 169 -12.70 6.44 13.79
N GLU A 170 -13.47 6.07 14.81
CA GLU A 170 -12.93 5.56 16.07
C GLU A 170 -12.28 4.18 15.90
N ASP A 171 -12.96 3.25 15.20
CA ASP A 171 -12.42 1.91 14.96
C ASP A 171 -11.11 1.96 14.13
N TYR A 172 -11.03 2.83 13.13
CA TYR A 172 -9.81 3.06 12.36
C TYR A 172 -8.69 3.62 13.24
N VAL A 173 -8.96 4.63 14.06
CA VAL A 173 -7.95 5.21 14.96
C VAL A 173 -7.43 4.16 15.94
N ASN A 174 -8.31 3.34 16.51
CA ASN A 174 -7.93 2.24 17.40
C ASN A 174 -7.05 1.21 16.69
N TYR A 175 -7.37 0.86 15.45
CA TYR A 175 -6.55 -0.01 14.62
C TYR A 175 -5.15 0.57 14.34
N VAL A 176 -5.05 1.83 13.93
CA VAL A 176 -3.71 2.39 13.65
C VAL A 176 -2.92 2.66 14.93
N ASP A 177 -3.57 2.90 16.08
CA ASP A 177 -2.89 2.99 17.37
C ASP A 177 -2.19 1.67 17.72
N VAL A 178 -2.85 0.52 17.48
CA VAL A 178 -2.19 -0.80 17.59
C VAL A 178 -1.00 -0.87 16.64
N CYS A 179 -1.14 -0.47 15.38
CA CYS A 179 -0.04 -0.52 14.42
C CYS A 179 1.14 0.37 14.85
N PHE A 180 0.88 1.57 15.35
CA PHE A 180 1.94 2.46 15.84
C PHE A 180 2.64 1.91 17.07
N LYS A 181 1.91 1.32 18.01
CA LYS A 181 2.48 0.72 19.22
C LYS A 181 3.31 -0.53 18.93
N GLU A 182 2.85 -1.39 18.03
CA GLU A 182 3.49 -2.67 17.73
C GLU A 182 4.66 -2.55 16.74
N PHE A 183 4.64 -1.55 15.85
CA PHE A 183 5.59 -1.45 14.74
C PHE A 183 6.33 -0.12 14.63
N GLY A 184 5.89 0.91 15.38
CA GLY A 184 6.40 2.28 15.26
C GLY A 184 7.84 2.48 15.69
N ASP A 185 8.41 1.55 16.47
CA ASP A 185 9.82 1.51 16.85
C ASP A 185 10.73 1.33 15.61
N ARG A 186 10.26 0.57 14.61
CA ARG A 186 11.00 0.27 13.37
C ARG A 186 10.46 1.00 12.13
N VAL A 187 9.16 1.22 12.03
CA VAL A 187 8.53 1.86 10.87
C VAL A 187 8.43 3.37 11.06
N LYS A 188 9.12 4.12 10.19
CA LYS A 188 9.18 5.60 10.27
C LYS A 188 8.48 6.31 9.11
N HIS A 189 7.99 5.57 8.11
CA HIS A 189 7.29 6.09 6.95
C HIS A 189 5.91 5.45 6.84
N TRP A 190 4.88 6.22 7.20
CA TRP A 190 3.50 5.78 7.24
C TRP A 190 2.66 6.45 6.16
N VAL A 191 1.81 5.67 5.52
CA VAL A 191 0.73 6.12 4.64
C VAL A 191 -0.57 5.68 5.28
N THR A 192 -1.50 6.60 5.50
CA THR A 192 -2.79 6.26 6.14
C THR A 192 -3.70 5.49 5.18
N PHE A 193 -4.00 6.07 4.03
CA PHE A 193 -4.90 5.49 3.02
C PHE A 193 -4.22 5.41 1.65
N ASN A 194 -4.42 4.30 0.95
CA ASN A 194 -4.15 4.22 -0.49
C ASN A 194 -5.35 4.75 -1.29
N GLU A 195 -5.10 5.65 -2.24
CA GLU A 195 -6.02 6.04 -3.32
C GLU A 195 -7.51 6.21 -2.90
N PRO A 196 -7.83 7.18 -2.02
CA PRO A 196 -9.18 7.33 -1.48
C PRO A 196 -10.25 7.59 -2.54
N ILE A 197 -9.90 8.29 -3.62
CA ILE A 197 -10.82 8.57 -4.72
C ILE A 197 -11.20 7.27 -5.44
N VAL A 198 -10.23 6.41 -5.74
CA VAL A 198 -10.47 5.14 -6.42
C VAL A 198 -11.27 4.19 -5.52
N PHE A 199 -10.93 4.13 -4.23
CA PHE A 199 -11.69 3.35 -3.25
C PHE A 199 -13.17 3.77 -3.20
N CYS A 200 -13.44 5.06 -2.95
CA CYS A 200 -14.82 5.51 -2.78
C CYS A 200 -15.62 5.48 -4.09
N SER A 201 -15.02 5.81 -5.24
CA SER A 201 -15.72 5.74 -6.54
C SER A 201 -15.95 4.30 -7.02
N GLY A 202 -14.98 3.40 -6.82
CA GLY A 202 -15.08 1.98 -7.16
C GLY A 202 -16.13 1.27 -6.30
N GLY A 203 -16.05 1.46 -4.99
CA GLY A 203 -16.89 0.76 -4.01
C GLY A 203 -18.32 1.29 -3.88
N TYR A 204 -18.54 2.59 -4.14
CA TYR A 204 -19.82 3.26 -3.85
C TYR A 204 -20.45 4.04 -5.02
N ALA A 205 -19.78 4.13 -6.18
CA ALA A 205 -20.36 4.80 -7.35
C ALA A 205 -20.55 3.84 -8.53
N SER A 206 -19.48 3.16 -8.94
CA SER A 206 -19.47 2.28 -10.11
C SER A 206 -19.73 0.82 -9.77
N GLY A 207 -19.57 0.44 -8.50
CA GLY A 207 -19.79 -0.92 -7.99
C GLY A 207 -18.78 -1.96 -8.49
N THR A 208 -17.64 -1.52 -9.02
CA THR A 208 -16.61 -2.38 -9.63
C THR A 208 -15.59 -2.90 -8.62
N SER A 209 -15.53 -2.31 -7.42
CA SER A 209 -14.70 -2.75 -6.31
C SER A 209 -15.59 -3.17 -5.14
N ALA A 210 -15.07 -3.97 -4.20
CA ALA A 210 -15.69 -4.12 -2.88
C ALA A 210 -15.98 -2.73 -2.30
N GLN A 211 -17.18 -2.37 -1.83
CA GLN A 211 -18.37 -3.11 -1.41
C GLN A 211 -19.38 -3.44 -2.52
N GLY A 212 -19.14 -3.02 -3.76
CA GLY A 212 -20.01 -3.29 -4.89
C GLY A 212 -21.35 -2.55 -4.82
N ARG A 213 -21.36 -1.31 -4.32
CA ARG A 213 -22.54 -0.46 -4.17
C ARG A 213 -22.61 0.57 -5.29
N CYS A 214 -23.81 0.76 -5.83
CA CYS A 214 -24.10 1.75 -6.86
C CYS A 214 -25.61 1.95 -7.03
N SER A 215 -25.99 3.04 -7.67
CA SER A 215 -27.38 3.38 -7.96
C SER A 215 -28.04 2.40 -8.94
N PRO A 216 -29.39 2.29 -8.94
CA PRO A 216 -30.12 1.36 -9.81
C PRO A 216 -29.87 1.51 -11.32
N TRP A 217 -29.47 2.71 -11.78
CA TRP A 217 -29.20 2.97 -13.19
C TRP A 217 -27.88 2.36 -13.70
N GLU A 218 -27.01 1.88 -12.81
CA GLU A 218 -25.84 1.06 -13.16
C GLU A 218 -26.22 -0.40 -13.51
N ALA A 219 -27.51 -0.68 -13.67
CA ALA A 219 -28.15 -1.84 -14.31
C ALA A 219 -27.40 -3.18 -14.14
N GLY A 220 -27.70 -3.88 -13.05
CA GLY A 220 -27.26 -5.25 -12.81
C GLY A 220 -25.89 -5.39 -12.13
N LYS A 221 -25.18 -4.28 -11.87
CA LYS A 221 -23.90 -4.32 -11.16
C LYS A 221 -24.04 -4.42 -9.63
N CYS A 222 -25.05 -3.80 -9.04
CA CYS A 222 -25.19 -3.68 -7.59
C CYS A 222 -26.61 -3.96 -7.12
N SER A 223 -26.73 -4.48 -5.90
CA SER A 223 -28.02 -4.73 -5.22
C SER A 223 -28.49 -3.54 -4.37
N ALA A 224 -27.60 -2.62 -4.02
CA ALA A 224 -27.89 -1.44 -3.22
C ALA A 224 -26.85 -0.33 -3.49
N GLY A 225 -27.17 0.89 -3.08
CA GLY A 225 -26.27 2.04 -3.12
C GLY A 225 -26.91 3.29 -3.70
N ASP A 226 -26.21 4.40 -3.55
CA ASP A 226 -26.54 5.67 -4.19
C ASP A 226 -25.24 6.37 -4.63
N SER A 227 -24.93 6.23 -5.92
CA SER A 227 -23.74 6.80 -6.58
C SER A 227 -23.70 8.33 -6.52
N ALA A 228 -24.81 9.01 -6.21
CA ALA A 228 -24.85 10.46 -6.07
C ALA A 228 -24.49 10.94 -4.65
N THR A 229 -24.50 10.07 -3.64
CA THR A 229 -24.31 10.47 -2.24
C THR A 229 -23.22 9.66 -1.52
N GLU A 230 -23.23 8.34 -1.65
CA GLU A 230 -22.34 7.43 -0.91
C GLU A 230 -20.84 7.67 -1.16
N PRO A 231 -20.36 7.97 -2.37
CA PRO A 231 -18.94 8.27 -2.59
C PRO A 231 -18.45 9.47 -1.78
N TYR A 232 -19.31 10.48 -1.57
CA TYR A 232 -18.99 11.67 -0.79
C TYR A 232 -18.99 11.39 0.71
N ILE A 233 -19.93 10.56 1.18
CA ILE A 233 -19.98 10.10 2.58
C ILE A 233 -18.72 9.29 2.90
N CYS A 234 -18.38 8.32 2.03
CA CYS A 234 -17.15 7.54 2.11
C CYS A 234 -15.92 8.44 2.19
N ALA A 235 -15.78 9.39 1.25
CA ALA A 235 -14.64 10.30 1.19
C ALA A 235 -14.56 11.17 2.45
N HIS A 236 -15.69 11.63 2.98
CA HIS A 236 -15.74 12.45 4.19
C HIS A 236 -15.24 11.67 5.41
N ASN A 237 -15.78 10.48 5.66
CA ASN A 237 -15.37 9.65 6.80
C ASN A 237 -13.91 9.17 6.67
N LEU A 238 -13.45 8.90 5.45
CA LEU A 238 -12.04 8.59 5.17
C LEU A 238 -11.13 9.76 5.52
N LEU A 239 -11.48 10.99 5.13
CA LEU A 239 -10.71 12.20 5.46
C LEU A 239 -10.71 12.49 6.97
N LEU A 240 -11.83 12.28 7.66
CA LEU A 240 -11.89 12.38 9.12
C LEU A 240 -10.97 11.34 9.78
N SER A 241 -11.02 10.09 9.32
CA SER A 241 -10.17 8.99 9.79
C SER A 241 -8.68 9.29 9.56
N HIS A 242 -8.33 9.83 8.40
CA HIS A 242 -6.98 10.30 8.07
C HIS A 242 -6.52 11.38 9.05
N GLY A 243 -7.33 12.43 9.24
CA GLY A 243 -6.99 13.53 10.13
C GLY A 243 -6.80 13.09 11.57
N ALA A 244 -7.67 12.19 12.06
CA ALA A 244 -7.59 11.64 13.41
C ALA A 244 -6.33 10.78 13.61
N ALA A 245 -5.99 9.89 12.67
CA ALA A 245 -4.76 9.09 12.72
C ALA A 245 -3.49 9.95 12.67
N VAL A 246 -3.46 10.99 11.82
CA VAL A 246 -2.32 11.93 11.76
C VAL A 246 -2.17 12.70 13.07
N LYS A 247 -3.29 13.13 13.66
CA LYS A 247 -3.30 13.79 14.98
C LYS A 247 -2.71 12.88 16.05
N LEU A 248 -3.21 11.63 16.14
CA LEU A 248 -2.72 10.62 17.07
C LEU A 248 -1.20 10.41 16.94
N TYR A 249 -0.70 10.24 15.71
CA TYR A 249 0.73 10.03 15.48
C TYR A 249 1.58 11.23 15.92
N LYS A 250 1.13 12.45 15.63
CA LYS A 250 1.87 13.69 15.98
C LYS A 250 1.91 13.93 17.48
N GLU A 251 0.82 13.67 18.19
CA GLU A 251 0.72 13.85 19.63
C GLU A 251 1.62 12.86 20.39
N ASN A 252 1.78 11.64 19.87
CA ASN A 252 2.55 10.57 20.51
C ASN A 252 3.93 10.30 19.86
N ILE A 253 4.41 11.19 18.97
CA ILE A 253 5.63 10.97 18.18
C ILE A 253 6.90 10.74 19.03
N LYS A 254 6.93 11.28 20.25
CA LYS A 254 8.05 11.09 21.18
C LYS A 254 8.10 9.66 21.69
N GLU A 255 6.96 9.05 21.96
CA GLU A 255 6.87 7.66 22.42
C GLU A 255 7.32 6.70 21.31
N PHE A 256 6.98 6.97 20.06
CA PHE A 256 7.37 6.14 18.90
C PHE A 256 8.80 6.38 18.39
N LYS A 257 9.48 7.43 18.86
CA LYS A 257 10.90 7.71 18.54
C LYS A 257 11.88 7.19 19.59
N MET A 258 11.40 6.87 20.79
CA MET A 258 12.22 6.46 21.94
C MET A 258 12.23 4.94 22.18
N ALA A 259 11.43 4.17 21.43
CA ALA A 259 11.46 2.71 21.38
C ALA A 259 12.35 2.23 20.23
#